data_AF-A0A4V3ERV1-F1
#
_entry.id   AF-A0A4V3ERV1-F1
#
_cell.length_a   1.000
_cell.length_b   1.000
_cell.length_c   1.000
_cell.angle_alpha   90.00
_cell.angle_beta   90.00
_cell.angle_gamma   90.00
#
_symmetry.space_group_name_H-M   'P 1'
#
loop_
_entity.id
_entity.type
_entity.pdbx_description
1 polymer ?
#
loop_
_entity_poly.entity_id
_entity_poly.type
_entity_poly.pdbx_seq_one_letter_code
_entity_poly.pdbx_strand_id
1 'polypeptide(L)'
;MPLMEMNKSCIVIGSGFSSLSAACYLAKEGWDVSIYEKNGTVGGRASQFIKDGFTFDMGPSWYWMPDIFDKFFADFNKKTSDYYKLEKLSPAYKIFFSDDIITIGDSMDKICLEFERIEPGSSQALKKFIGKAQENYDIAINKVVLRPGLSPLELVTKETILKVDQFFKTISSQVRKSFKNPKLVSTLEFPVLFLGAKPSNTPSFYNFMNFADFGLGTWHPKGGMYEVIKAMESLAKELGVKVHTNSAIEKIEVTNGKATGVINNGKTITADVVLSGADYQHSESLLDEKHQQYSKTYWDKKIFAPSSLLFYIGFDSKLKNVEHHNLFFDTDFELHAKEIYDTPKWPSNPLFYANFPSITDASMAPDGYEAGFFLVPIATALEDTEALRDQYFDIIMDRFEKRTGQNIRNNIIFKETFCVNDFVERYNSYKGNAYGMANTLTQTAFLRPNLRSKKVVDLYFTGQLTVPGPGVPPALISGKLVSELIIKDN
;
A
#
# COMPACT_ATOMS: atom_id res chain seq x y z
N MET A 1 37.80 -28.56 18.47
CA MET A 1 36.39 -28.20 18.18
C MET A 1 36.43 -26.99 17.26
N PRO A 2 35.80 -27.01 16.08
CA PRO A 2 35.60 -25.77 15.35
C PRO A 2 34.75 -24.87 16.25
N LEU A 3 35.15 -23.62 16.45
CA LEU A 3 34.27 -22.60 17.01
C LEU A 3 33.02 -22.60 16.12
N MET A 4 31.85 -22.92 16.68
CA MET A 4 30.60 -22.62 15.99
C MET A 4 30.62 -21.12 15.72
N GLU A 5 30.68 -20.72 14.46
CA GLU A 5 30.44 -19.35 14.05
C GLU A 5 29.08 -18.97 14.65
N MET A 6 29.07 -18.01 15.57
CA MET A 6 27.81 -17.53 16.13
C MET A 6 27.07 -16.82 15.00
N ASN A 7 25.85 -17.28 14.70
CA ASN A 7 24.97 -16.62 13.75
C ASN A 7 24.78 -15.16 14.16
N LYS A 8 24.94 -14.23 13.22
CA LYS A 8 24.64 -12.82 13.47
C LYS A 8 23.16 -12.65 13.80
N SER A 9 22.88 -11.76 14.74
CA SER A 9 21.53 -11.51 15.26
C SER A 9 20.95 -10.20 14.71
N CYS A 10 19.68 -10.21 14.32
CA CYS A 10 18.96 -9.03 13.85
C CYS A 10 17.62 -8.88 14.59
N ILE A 11 17.41 -7.72 15.19
CA ILE A 11 16.12 -7.32 15.73
C ILE A 11 15.37 -6.49 14.69
N VAL A 12 14.15 -6.91 14.37
CA VAL A 12 13.26 -6.22 13.44
C VAL A 12 12.12 -5.55 14.22
N ILE A 13 11.96 -4.24 14.05
CA ILE A 13 10.91 -3.46 14.70
C ILE A 13 9.72 -3.34 13.75
N GLY A 14 8.56 -3.86 14.16
CA GLY A 14 7.33 -3.92 13.38
C GLY A 14 7.26 -5.12 12.42
N SER A 15 6.04 -5.54 12.05
CA SER A 15 5.79 -6.77 11.30
C SER A 15 5.02 -6.57 9.98
N GLY A 16 5.14 -5.39 9.35
CA GLY A 16 4.56 -5.15 8.03
C GLY A 16 5.22 -5.99 6.92
N PHE A 17 4.69 -5.90 5.69
CA PHE A 17 5.21 -6.59 4.50
C PHE A 17 6.74 -6.48 4.34
N SER A 18 7.28 -5.28 4.51
CA SER A 18 8.73 -5.03 4.37
C SER A 18 9.54 -5.72 5.46
N SER A 19 9.06 -5.73 6.70
CA SER A 19 9.72 -6.41 7.82
C SER A 19 9.69 -7.93 7.65
N LEU A 20 8.54 -8.49 7.30
CA LEU A 20 8.42 -9.94 7.06
C LEU A 20 9.28 -10.38 5.89
N SER A 21 9.31 -9.60 4.81
CA SER A 21 10.20 -9.83 3.67
C SER A 21 11.67 -9.84 4.09
N ALA A 22 12.14 -8.77 4.75
CA ALA A 22 13.52 -8.67 5.22
C ALA A 22 13.90 -9.81 6.18
N ALA A 23 13.00 -10.16 7.11
CA ALA A 23 13.23 -11.24 8.06
C ALA A 23 13.41 -12.59 7.37
N CYS A 24 12.60 -12.90 6.35
CA CYS A 24 12.76 -14.12 5.58
C CYS A 24 14.12 -14.16 4.86
N TYR A 25 14.51 -13.09 4.17
CA TYR A 25 15.80 -13.04 3.46
C TYR A 25 16.99 -13.13 4.41
N LEU A 26 16.97 -12.44 5.56
CA LEU A 26 18.03 -12.53 6.56
C LEU A 26 18.12 -13.94 7.17
N ALA A 27 17.00 -14.55 7.53
CA ALA A 27 16.97 -15.91 8.08
C ALA A 27 17.45 -16.95 7.07
N LYS A 28 17.11 -16.78 5.77
CA LYS A 28 17.64 -17.63 4.68
C LYS A 28 19.17 -17.59 4.60
N GLU A 29 19.80 -16.45 4.90
CA GLU A 29 21.26 -16.30 4.97
C GLU A 29 21.85 -16.65 6.35
N GLY A 30 21.08 -17.32 7.22
CA GLY A 30 21.56 -17.88 8.48
C GLY A 30 21.54 -16.94 9.69
N TRP A 31 20.91 -15.77 9.58
CA TRP A 31 20.79 -14.83 10.72
C TRP A 31 19.77 -15.31 11.77
N ASP A 32 20.04 -15.07 13.06
CA ASP A 32 19.02 -15.20 14.12
C ASP A 32 18.15 -13.94 14.15
N VAL A 33 16.91 -14.05 13.65
CA VAL A 33 16.02 -12.92 13.46
C VAL A 33 14.86 -12.96 14.45
N SER A 34 14.62 -11.84 15.13
CA SER A 34 13.47 -11.65 16.02
C SER A 34 12.68 -10.40 15.64
N ILE A 35 11.39 -10.55 15.37
CA ILE A 35 10.45 -9.47 15.06
C ILE A 35 9.70 -9.06 16.32
N TYR A 36 9.62 -7.75 16.60
CA TYR A 36 8.86 -7.17 17.70
C TYR A 36 7.74 -6.30 17.15
N GLU A 37 6.49 -6.73 17.34
CA GLU A 37 5.27 -6.07 16.87
C GLU A 37 4.50 -5.50 18.05
N LYS A 38 4.16 -4.21 17.97
CA LYS A 38 3.36 -3.50 18.98
C LYS A 38 1.97 -4.10 19.13
N ASN A 39 1.32 -4.43 18.01
CA ASN A 39 -0.05 -4.92 17.98
C ASN A 39 -0.16 -6.40 18.36
N GLY A 40 -1.38 -6.87 18.62
CA GLY A 40 -1.65 -8.27 18.96
C GLY A 40 -1.49 -9.25 17.78
N THR A 41 -1.41 -8.73 16.55
CA THR A 41 -1.29 -9.51 15.31
C THR A 41 -0.21 -8.92 14.41
N VAL A 42 0.38 -9.76 13.57
CA VAL A 42 1.33 -9.31 12.53
C VAL A 42 0.63 -8.59 11.36
N GLY A 43 1.40 -7.92 10.50
CA GLY A 43 0.93 -7.40 9.20
C GLY A 43 0.88 -5.88 9.08
N GLY A 44 0.97 -5.17 10.21
CA GLY A 44 0.85 -3.70 10.23
C GLY A 44 -0.46 -3.24 9.59
N ARG A 45 -0.37 -2.39 8.56
CA ARG A 45 -1.54 -1.87 7.83
C ARG A 45 -2.35 -2.97 7.13
N ALA A 46 -1.71 -4.10 6.77
CA ALA A 46 -2.41 -5.27 6.25
C ALA A 46 -2.86 -6.14 7.41
N SER A 47 -3.76 -5.61 8.24
CA SER A 47 -4.39 -6.35 9.34
C SER A 47 -5.85 -6.63 9.03
N GLN A 48 -6.46 -7.49 9.84
CA GLN A 48 -7.85 -7.90 9.69
C GLN A 48 -8.65 -7.54 10.93
N PHE A 49 -9.88 -7.09 10.72
CA PHE A 49 -10.88 -6.86 11.75
C PHE A 49 -11.99 -7.89 11.60
N ILE A 50 -12.32 -8.59 12.68
CA ILE A 50 -13.38 -9.60 12.72
C ILE A 50 -14.35 -9.25 13.83
N LYS A 51 -15.65 -9.20 13.51
CA LYS A 51 -16.74 -8.93 14.46
C LYS A 51 -18.00 -9.65 14.01
N ASP A 52 -18.64 -10.38 14.93
CA ASP A 52 -19.93 -11.06 14.70
C ASP A 52 -19.98 -11.92 13.41
N GLY A 53 -18.86 -12.55 13.05
CA GLY A 53 -18.72 -13.38 11.85
C GLY A 53 -18.41 -12.60 10.56
N PHE A 54 -18.34 -11.27 10.60
CA PHE A 54 -17.89 -10.44 9.49
C PHE A 54 -16.38 -10.25 9.54
N THR A 55 -15.75 -10.28 8.37
CA THR A 55 -14.30 -10.14 8.21
C THR A 55 -13.99 -8.97 7.28
N PHE A 56 -13.09 -8.08 7.72
CA PHE A 56 -12.68 -6.91 6.95
C PHE A 56 -11.16 -6.82 6.90
N ASP A 57 -10.60 -6.60 5.71
CA ASP A 57 -9.22 -6.13 5.59
C ASP A 57 -9.15 -4.65 5.99
N MET A 58 -8.26 -4.31 6.92
CA MET A 58 -8.19 -2.96 7.49
C MET A 58 -7.41 -1.97 6.63
N GLY A 59 -6.69 -2.43 5.61
CA GLY A 59 -5.84 -1.57 4.77
C GLY A 59 -5.92 -1.92 3.30
N PRO A 60 -4.95 -2.67 2.74
CA PRO A 60 -5.00 -3.06 1.34
C PRO A 60 -6.18 -3.99 1.08
N SER A 61 -6.95 -3.70 0.03
CA SER A 61 -7.97 -4.60 -0.53
C SER A 61 -7.71 -4.93 -2.01
N TRP A 62 -6.78 -4.23 -2.66
CA TRP A 62 -6.42 -4.44 -4.06
C TRP A 62 -5.18 -5.32 -4.17
N TYR A 63 -5.32 -6.49 -4.82
CA TYR A 63 -4.18 -7.34 -5.17
C TYR A 63 -3.82 -7.13 -6.64
N TRP A 64 -2.78 -6.33 -6.87
CA TRP A 64 -2.16 -6.11 -8.18
C TRP A 64 -0.73 -6.65 -8.20
N MET A 65 -0.20 -6.87 -9.42
CA MET A 65 1.17 -7.33 -9.63
C MET A 65 1.46 -8.69 -8.96
N PRO A 66 0.67 -9.74 -9.26
CA PRO A 66 0.85 -11.08 -8.69
C PRO A 66 2.27 -11.61 -8.83
N ASP A 67 2.95 -11.25 -9.91
CA ASP A 67 4.31 -11.68 -10.21
C ASP A 67 5.34 -11.24 -9.16
N ILE A 68 5.09 -10.14 -8.42
CA ILE A 68 5.99 -9.72 -7.33
C ILE A 68 5.89 -10.66 -6.13
N PHE A 69 4.67 -11.09 -5.79
CA PHE A 69 4.47 -12.06 -4.71
C PHE A 69 5.03 -13.42 -5.12
N ASP A 70 4.80 -13.85 -6.36
CA ASP A 70 5.36 -15.10 -6.89
C ASP A 70 6.90 -15.09 -6.85
N LYS A 71 7.54 -13.99 -7.26
CA LYS A 71 9.00 -13.83 -7.16
C LYS A 71 9.50 -13.90 -5.72
N PHE A 72 8.80 -13.26 -4.78
CA PHE A 72 9.16 -13.31 -3.36
C PHE A 72 9.15 -14.76 -2.84
N PHE A 73 8.06 -15.51 -3.02
CA PHE A 73 7.99 -16.90 -2.56
C PHE A 73 8.97 -17.82 -3.31
N ALA A 74 9.18 -17.58 -4.61
CA ALA A 74 10.12 -18.34 -5.42
C ALA A 74 11.58 -18.21 -4.93
N ASP A 75 11.96 -17.06 -4.38
CA ASP A 75 13.28 -16.89 -3.75
C ASP A 75 13.52 -17.86 -2.57
N PHE A 76 12.47 -18.47 -2.02
CA PHE A 76 12.53 -19.49 -0.96
C PHE A 76 12.15 -20.89 -1.45
N ASN A 77 12.13 -21.12 -2.77
CA ASN A 77 11.67 -22.36 -3.41
C ASN A 77 10.21 -22.72 -3.07
N LYS A 78 9.37 -21.71 -2.87
CA LYS A 78 7.94 -21.86 -2.61
C LYS A 78 7.12 -21.20 -3.72
N LYS A 79 5.82 -21.44 -3.70
CA LYS A 79 4.82 -20.77 -4.54
C LYS A 79 3.77 -20.11 -3.65
N THR A 80 3.15 -19.04 -4.15
CA THR A 80 1.99 -18.43 -3.51
C THR A 80 0.87 -19.44 -3.25
N SER A 81 0.65 -20.35 -4.22
CA SER A 81 -0.32 -21.45 -4.14
C SER A 81 -0.06 -22.46 -3.03
N ASP A 82 1.14 -22.48 -2.43
CA ASP A 82 1.44 -23.37 -1.31
C ASP A 82 0.80 -22.84 0.00
N TYR A 83 0.40 -21.56 0.04
CA TYR A 83 -0.08 -20.90 1.25
C TYR A 83 -1.51 -20.36 1.13
N TYR A 84 -1.89 -19.79 -0.02
CA TYR A 84 -3.22 -19.20 -0.20
C TYR A 84 -3.74 -19.38 -1.62
N LYS A 85 -5.06 -19.30 -1.76
CA LYS A 85 -5.75 -19.34 -3.05
C LYS A 85 -5.96 -17.92 -3.54
N LEU A 86 -5.61 -17.67 -4.81
CA LEU A 86 -5.80 -16.38 -5.47
C LEU A 86 -6.86 -16.53 -6.58
N GLU A 87 -7.82 -15.61 -6.62
CA GLU A 87 -8.89 -15.59 -7.61
C GLU A 87 -8.86 -14.29 -8.41
N LYS A 88 -8.96 -14.39 -9.74
CA LYS A 88 -9.05 -13.20 -10.59
C LYS A 88 -10.48 -12.66 -10.55
N LEU A 89 -10.63 -11.37 -10.27
CA LEU A 89 -11.94 -10.74 -10.18
C LEU A 89 -12.52 -10.48 -11.57
N SER A 90 -13.82 -10.77 -11.74
CA SER A 90 -14.57 -10.58 -12.99
C SER A 90 -16.01 -10.14 -12.69
N PRO A 91 -16.36 -8.85 -12.88
CA PRO A 91 -15.48 -7.76 -13.30
C PRO A 91 -14.39 -7.44 -12.26
N ALA A 92 -13.35 -6.74 -12.69
CA ALA A 92 -12.32 -6.26 -11.78
C ALA A 92 -12.90 -5.21 -10.81
N TYR A 93 -13.68 -4.25 -11.34
CA TYR A 93 -14.39 -3.24 -10.56
C TYR A 93 -15.42 -2.47 -11.39
N LYS A 94 -16.29 -1.73 -10.70
CA LYS A 94 -17.19 -0.71 -11.29
C LYS A 94 -16.79 0.71 -10.88
N ILE A 95 -17.01 1.66 -11.77
CA ILE A 95 -16.91 3.10 -11.49
C ILE A 95 -18.28 3.73 -11.73
N PHE A 96 -18.87 4.30 -10.68
CA PHE A 96 -20.11 5.05 -10.72
C PHE A 96 -19.80 6.51 -11.01
N PHE A 97 -20.34 7.02 -12.12
CA PHE A 97 -20.38 8.45 -12.42
C PHE A 97 -21.77 9.00 -12.10
N SER A 98 -21.95 10.31 -12.28
CA SER A 98 -23.22 10.97 -11.95
C SER A 98 -24.38 10.52 -12.85
N ASP A 99 -24.07 10.05 -14.07
CA ASP A 99 -25.00 9.74 -15.16
C ASP A 99 -24.80 8.35 -15.81
N ASP A 100 -23.75 7.61 -15.45
CA ASP A 100 -23.37 6.36 -16.11
C ASP A 100 -22.50 5.48 -15.19
N ILE A 101 -22.27 4.23 -15.57
CA ILE A 101 -21.38 3.30 -14.87
C ILE A 101 -20.39 2.75 -15.87
N ILE A 102 -19.10 2.73 -15.52
CA ILE A 102 -18.06 2.03 -16.29
C ILE A 102 -17.71 0.73 -15.57
N THR A 103 -17.71 -0.39 -16.29
CA THR A 103 -17.30 -1.70 -15.77
C THR A 103 -15.96 -2.13 -16.35
N ILE A 104 -14.93 -2.25 -15.51
CA ILE A 104 -13.64 -2.76 -15.93
C ILE A 104 -13.66 -4.29 -15.82
N GLY A 105 -13.62 -4.95 -16.97
CA GLY A 105 -13.63 -6.41 -17.06
C GLY A 105 -12.29 -7.06 -16.67
N ASP A 106 -12.28 -8.40 -16.65
CA ASP A 106 -11.11 -9.23 -16.36
C ASP A 106 -10.18 -9.46 -17.56
N SER A 107 -10.53 -8.93 -18.74
CA SER A 107 -9.82 -9.11 -19.99
C SER A 107 -9.81 -7.85 -20.84
N MET A 108 -8.75 -7.68 -21.63
CA MET A 108 -8.59 -6.51 -22.51
C MET A 108 -9.77 -6.35 -23.48
N ASP A 109 -10.34 -7.44 -23.98
CA ASP A 109 -11.46 -7.38 -24.91
C ASP A 109 -12.74 -6.88 -24.24
N LYS A 110 -13.05 -7.35 -23.02
CA LYS A 110 -14.20 -6.82 -22.26
C LYS A 110 -14.02 -5.34 -21.93
N ILE A 111 -12.80 -4.94 -21.55
CA ILE A 111 -12.53 -3.53 -21.25
C ILE A 111 -12.62 -2.65 -22.51
N CYS A 112 -12.11 -3.15 -23.65
CA CYS A 112 -12.24 -2.42 -24.93
C CYS A 112 -13.70 -2.23 -25.33
N LEU A 113 -14.55 -3.26 -25.19
CA LEU A 113 -15.99 -3.13 -25.46
C LEU A 113 -16.63 -2.03 -24.60
N GLU A 114 -16.26 -1.96 -23.33
CA GLU A 114 -16.77 -0.92 -22.44
C GLU A 114 -16.26 0.48 -22.82
N PHE A 115 -14.98 0.60 -23.18
CA PHE A 115 -14.41 1.86 -23.65
C PHE A 115 -15.10 2.33 -24.94
N GLU A 116 -15.33 1.42 -25.90
CA GLU A 116 -16.01 1.71 -27.16
C GLU A 116 -17.44 2.22 -26.95
N ARG A 117 -18.15 1.67 -25.96
CA ARG A 117 -19.50 2.13 -25.57
C ARG A 117 -19.50 3.59 -25.11
N ILE A 118 -18.45 4.01 -24.41
CA ILE A 118 -18.33 5.36 -23.84
C ILE A 118 -17.79 6.38 -24.86
N GLU A 119 -16.80 5.99 -25.65
CA GLU A 119 -16.17 6.82 -26.68
C GLU A 119 -15.82 5.95 -27.89
N PRO A 120 -16.55 6.07 -29.02
CA PRO A 120 -16.23 5.32 -30.24
C PRO A 120 -14.79 5.55 -30.72
N GLY A 121 -14.10 4.48 -31.09
CA GLY A 121 -12.68 4.45 -31.48
C GLY A 121 -11.70 4.33 -30.31
N SER A 122 -12.16 4.43 -29.06
CA SER A 122 -11.28 4.40 -27.88
C SER A 122 -10.67 3.03 -27.62
N SER A 123 -11.24 1.94 -28.14
CA SER A 123 -10.65 0.59 -28.03
C SER A 123 -9.23 0.52 -28.59
N GLN A 124 -9.01 1.09 -29.78
CA GLN A 124 -7.69 1.06 -30.42
C GLN A 124 -6.70 1.94 -29.66
N ALA A 125 -7.15 3.10 -29.17
CA ALA A 125 -6.34 3.97 -28.35
C ALA A 125 -5.94 3.28 -27.03
N LEU A 126 -6.86 2.55 -26.39
CA LEU A 126 -6.61 1.79 -25.17
C LEU A 126 -5.58 0.70 -25.40
N LYS A 127 -5.74 -0.16 -26.41
CA LYS A 127 -4.77 -1.22 -26.72
C LYS A 127 -3.36 -0.65 -26.92
N LYS A 128 -3.24 0.47 -27.64
CA LYS A 128 -1.96 1.16 -27.86
C LYS A 128 -1.40 1.76 -26.57
N PHE A 129 -2.24 2.32 -25.72
CA PHE A 129 -1.83 2.91 -24.44
C PHE A 129 -1.32 1.82 -23.48
N ILE A 130 -2.08 0.74 -23.32
CA ILE A 130 -1.71 -0.38 -22.43
C ILE A 130 -0.49 -1.14 -22.95
N GLY A 131 -0.33 -1.32 -24.27
CA GLY A 131 0.90 -1.90 -24.82
C GLY A 131 2.16 -1.09 -24.46
N LYS A 132 2.08 0.24 -24.47
CA LYS A 132 3.18 1.09 -24.00
C LYS A 132 3.39 1.00 -22.49
N ALA A 133 2.30 0.92 -21.73
CA ALA A 133 2.37 0.73 -20.28
C ALA A 133 3.04 -0.61 -19.91
N GLN A 134 2.84 -1.66 -20.71
CA GLN A 134 3.50 -2.96 -20.54
C GLN A 134 5.03 -2.84 -20.70
N GLU A 135 5.51 -2.18 -21.75
CA GLU A 135 6.96 -1.94 -21.91
C GLU A 135 7.55 -1.19 -20.71
N ASN A 136 6.82 -0.19 -20.21
CA ASN A 136 7.25 0.57 -19.04
C ASN A 136 7.21 -0.27 -17.76
N TYR A 137 6.25 -1.19 -17.62
CA TYR A 137 6.19 -2.15 -16.53
C TYR A 137 7.41 -3.05 -16.51
N ASP A 138 7.79 -3.61 -17.66
CA ASP A 138 8.96 -4.47 -17.77
C ASP A 138 10.26 -3.73 -17.39
N ILE A 139 10.37 -2.45 -17.76
CA ILE A 139 11.54 -1.64 -17.37
C ILE A 139 11.48 -1.33 -15.86
N ALA A 140 10.38 -0.76 -15.39
CA ALA A 140 10.25 -0.29 -14.01
C ALA A 140 10.38 -1.44 -13.02
N ILE A 141 9.58 -2.50 -13.20
CA ILE A 141 9.39 -3.56 -12.21
C ILE A 141 10.39 -4.70 -12.39
N ASN A 142 10.79 -5.05 -13.61
CA ASN A 142 11.73 -6.17 -13.81
C ASN A 142 13.20 -5.72 -13.85
N LYS A 143 13.51 -4.42 -14.02
CA LYS A 143 14.90 -3.94 -14.17
C LYS A 143 15.34 -2.86 -13.19
N VAL A 144 14.44 -1.93 -12.80
CA VAL A 144 14.83 -0.71 -12.06
C VAL A 144 14.43 -0.75 -10.59
N VAL A 145 13.30 -1.35 -10.22
CA VAL A 145 12.75 -1.29 -8.85
C VAL A 145 13.65 -1.97 -7.80
N LEU A 146 14.51 -2.90 -8.22
CA LEU A 146 15.47 -3.61 -7.37
C LEU A 146 16.76 -2.81 -7.11
N ARG A 147 16.72 -1.48 -7.25
CA ARG A 147 17.86 -0.59 -6.98
C ARG A 147 17.72 0.06 -5.60
N PRO A 148 18.74 0.02 -4.73
CA PRO A 148 18.65 0.49 -3.34
C PRO A 148 18.62 2.02 -3.19
N GLY A 149 18.76 2.78 -4.29
CA GLY A 149 18.72 4.24 -4.26
C GLY A 149 19.94 4.85 -3.57
N LEU A 150 21.11 4.21 -3.64
CA LEU A 150 22.33 4.71 -3.00
C LEU A 150 23.01 5.79 -3.86
N SER A 151 22.79 5.75 -5.18
CA SER A 151 23.35 6.70 -6.13
C SER A 151 22.33 7.14 -7.20
N PRO A 152 22.35 8.41 -7.64
CA PRO A 152 21.57 8.87 -8.80
C PRO A 152 21.87 8.08 -10.09
N LEU A 153 23.08 7.53 -10.21
CA LEU A 153 23.48 6.74 -11.39
C LEU A 153 22.70 5.44 -11.53
N GLU A 154 22.06 4.94 -10.46
CA GLU A 154 21.24 3.73 -10.51
C GLU A 154 19.99 3.89 -11.39
N LEU A 155 19.51 5.12 -11.57
CA LEU A 155 18.40 5.44 -12.47
C LEU A 155 18.82 5.61 -13.93
N VAL A 156 20.12 5.69 -14.20
CA VAL A 156 20.68 5.91 -15.54
C VAL A 156 21.04 4.57 -16.16
N THR A 157 20.10 3.99 -16.89
CA THR A 157 20.25 2.72 -17.62
C THR A 157 20.05 2.98 -19.12
N LYS A 158 20.51 2.05 -19.98
CA LYS A 158 20.27 2.18 -21.43
C LYS A 158 18.77 2.30 -21.71
N GLU A 159 17.96 1.55 -21.00
CA GLU A 159 16.50 1.53 -21.13
C GLU A 159 15.84 2.82 -20.65
N THR A 160 16.24 3.37 -19.50
CA THR A 160 15.64 4.62 -18.96
C THR A 160 16.04 5.85 -19.76
N ILE A 161 17.26 5.89 -20.33
CA ILE A 161 17.70 6.95 -21.24
C ILE A 161 16.80 7.01 -22.49
N LEU A 162 16.41 5.86 -23.03
CA LEU A 162 15.51 5.79 -24.20
C LEU A 162 14.07 6.27 -23.90
N LYS A 163 13.72 6.43 -22.62
CA LYS A 163 12.39 6.86 -22.16
C LYS A 163 12.43 8.22 -21.45
N VAL A 164 13.54 8.97 -21.58
CA VAL A 164 13.77 10.22 -20.83
C VAL A 164 12.66 11.26 -21.01
N ASP A 165 12.06 11.32 -22.20
CA ASP A 165 10.97 12.26 -22.51
C ASP A 165 9.71 12.01 -21.66
N GLN A 166 9.50 10.76 -21.22
CA GLN A 166 8.37 10.35 -20.38
C GLN A 166 8.53 10.77 -18.92
N PHE A 167 9.72 11.22 -18.50
CA PHE A 167 9.96 11.79 -17.18
C PHE A 167 9.62 13.28 -17.12
N PHE A 168 9.50 13.95 -18.27
CA PHE A 168 9.12 15.36 -18.39
C PHE A 168 7.66 15.59 -18.80
N LYS A 169 6.98 14.53 -19.27
CA LYS A 169 5.54 14.54 -19.56
C LYS A 169 4.78 13.92 -18.41
N THR A 170 3.49 14.21 -18.31
CA THR A 170 2.63 13.71 -17.22
C THR A 170 1.66 12.66 -17.73
N ILE A 171 1.22 11.75 -16.86
CA ILE A 171 0.20 10.75 -17.23
C ILE A 171 -1.07 11.46 -17.70
N SER A 172 -1.48 12.51 -17.01
CA SER A 172 -2.66 13.28 -17.40
C SER A 172 -2.57 13.84 -18.82
N SER A 173 -1.42 14.41 -19.20
CA SER A 173 -1.23 14.91 -20.58
C SER A 173 -1.18 13.79 -21.62
N GLN A 174 -0.63 12.61 -21.27
CA GLN A 174 -0.64 11.44 -22.15
C GLN A 174 -2.06 10.90 -22.36
N VAL A 175 -2.84 10.74 -21.29
CA VAL A 175 -4.21 10.22 -21.33
C VAL A 175 -5.14 11.17 -22.09
N ARG A 176 -5.15 12.46 -21.74
CA ARG A 176 -6.04 13.47 -22.37
C ARG A 176 -5.72 13.75 -23.84
N LYS A 177 -4.50 13.39 -24.28
CA LYS A 177 -4.15 13.39 -25.71
C LYS A 177 -4.89 12.30 -26.47
N SER A 178 -5.09 11.13 -25.85
CA SER A 178 -5.65 9.92 -26.47
C SER A 178 -7.14 9.72 -26.24
N PHE A 179 -7.71 10.26 -25.15
CA PHE A 179 -9.12 10.10 -24.77
C PHE A 179 -9.74 11.48 -24.52
N LYS A 180 -11.00 11.67 -24.92
CA LYS A 180 -11.71 12.96 -24.81
C LYS A 180 -12.84 12.92 -23.79
N ASN A 181 -13.46 11.76 -23.60
CA ASN A 181 -14.51 11.57 -22.62
C ASN A 181 -13.92 11.65 -21.20
N PRO A 182 -14.43 12.55 -20.33
CA PRO A 182 -13.90 12.74 -18.99
C PRO A 182 -13.98 11.46 -18.14
N LYS A 183 -14.98 10.59 -18.36
CA LYS A 183 -15.12 9.33 -17.62
C LYS A 183 -13.97 8.37 -17.91
N LEU A 184 -13.56 8.23 -19.17
CA LEU A 184 -12.39 7.44 -19.56
C LEU A 184 -11.09 8.05 -19.06
N VAL A 185 -10.99 9.38 -19.07
CA VAL A 185 -9.82 10.09 -18.53
C VAL A 185 -9.66 9.80 -17.03
N SER A 186 -10.71 9.99 -16.22
CA SER A 186 -10.67 9.67 -14.78
C SER A 186 -10.38 8.18 -14.52
N THR A 187 -10.95 7.30 -15.34
CA THR A 187 -10.70 5.85 -15.27
C THR A 187 -9.22 5.51 -15.49
N LEU A 188 -8.57 6.13 -16.48
CA LEU A 188 -7.14 5.88 -16.78
C LEU A 188 -6.19 6.66 -15.86
N GLU A 189 -6.64 7.74 -15.23
CA GLU A 189 -5.85 8.50 -14.26
C GLU A 189 -5.90 7.88 -12.85
N PHE A 190 -6.93 7.09 -12.52
CA PHE A 190 -7.11 6.46 -11.21
C PHE A 190 -5.94 5.59 -10.72
N PRO A 191 -5.36 4.66 -11.51
CA PRO A 191 -4.30 3.77 -11.02
C PRO A 191 -3.08 4.50 -10.46
N VAL A 192 -2.85 5.73 -10.90
CA VAL A 192 -1.73 6.59 -10.48
C VAL A 192 -1.91 7.12 -9.06
N LEU A 193 -3.15 7.25 -8.58
CA LEU A 193 -3.43 7.71 -7.22
C LEU A 193 -2.84 6.77 -6.16
N PHE A 194 -2.65 5.48 -6.47
CA PHE A 194 -1.96 4.52 -5.60
C PHE A 194 -0.49 4.87 -5.35
N LEU A 195 0.10 5.76 -6.14
CA LEU A 195 1.45 6.28 -5.94
C LEU A 195 1.47 7.49 -4.97
N GLY A 196 0.30 7.91 -4.49
CA GLY A 196 0.14 9.01 -3.55
C GLY A 196 0.36 10.39 -4.17
N ALA A 197 0.17 10.54 -5.49
CA ALA A 197 0.38 11.79 -6.20
C ALA A 197 -0.71 12.04 -7.26
N LYS A 198 -0.96 13.31 -7.58
CA LYS A 198 -1.91 13.70 -8.62
C LYS A 198 -1.45 13.25 -10.02
N PRO A 199 -2.38 12.84 -10.91
CA PRO A 199 -2.05 12.49 -12.30
C PRO A 199 -1.38 13.64 -13.08
N SER A 200 -1.75 14.89 -12.75
CA SER A 200 -1.18 16.10 -13.35
C SER A 200 0.29 16.34 -12.99
N ASN A 201 0.77 15.73 -11.90
CA ASN A 201 2.13 15.90 -11.38
C ASN A 201 2.96 14.61 -11.46
N THR A 202 2.39 13.53 -11.99
CA THR A 202 3.05 12.23 -12.06
C THR A 202 3.60 11.99 -13.46
N PRO A 203 4.88 11.61 -13.62
CA PRO A 203 5.48 11.38 -14.93
C PRO A 203 4.78 10.30 -15.74
N SER A 204 4.67 10.47 -17.06
CA SER A 204 3.97 9.53 -17.95
C SER A 204 4.57 8.12 -17.93
N PHE A 205 5.83 7.98 -17.54
CA PHE A 205 6.48 6.69 -17.35
C PHE A 205 5.77 5.78 -16.32
N TYR A 206 5.10 6.37 -15.32
CA TYR A 206 4.36 5.62 -14.29
C TYR A 206 3.04 5.01 -14.79
N ASN A 207 2.71 5.19 -16.08
CA ASN A 207 1.56 4.51 -16.69
C ASN A 207 1.68 2.98 -16.65
N PHE A 208 2.83 2.41 -16.25
CA PHE A 208 2.93 0.99 -15.92
C PHE A 208 1.90 0.54 -14.88
N MET A 209 1.41 1.45 -14.03
CA MET A 209 0.29 1.16 -13.12
C MET A 209 -1.00 0.82 -13.87
N ASN A 210 -1.22 1.41 -15.05
CA ASN A 210 -2.33 1.04 -15.91
C ASN A 210 -2.16 -0.36 -16.50
N PHE A 211 -0.93 -0.83 -16.75
CA PHE A 211 -0.72 -2.21 -17.15
C PHE A 211 -0.92 -3.19 -15.97
N ALA A 212 -0.52 -2.80 -14.76
CA ALA A 212 -0.80 -3.58 -13.56
C ALA A 212 -2.32 -3.79 -13.37
N ASP A 213 -3.11 -2.73 -13.59
CA ASP A 213 -4.56 -2.78 -13.49
C ASP A 213 -5.23 -3.47 -14.70
N PHE A 214 -5.10 -2.91 -15.91
CA PHE A 214 -5.83 -3.35 -17.11
C PHE A 214 -5.21 -4.59 -17.79
N GLY A 215 -3.91 -4.79 -17.61
CA GLY A 215 -3.16 -5.87 -18.25
C GLY A 215 -3.12 -7.13 -17.40
N LEU A 216 -2.52 -7.04 -16.21
CA LEU A 216 -2.42 -8.16 -15.28
C LEU A 216 -3.77 -8.48 -14.62
N GLY A 217 -4.56 -7.45 -14.34
CA GLY A 217 -5.88 -7.57 -13.71
C GLY A 217 -5.85 -7.48 -12.18
N THR A 218 -7.03 -7.38 -11.61
CA THR A 218 -7.26 -7.36 -10.15
C THR A 218 -7.59 -8.76 -9.63
N TRP A 219 -7.04 -9.09 -8.47
CA TRP A 219 -7.18 -10.39 -7.84
C TRP A 219 -7.65 -10.26 -6.39
N HIS A 220 -8.12 -11.36 -5.82
CA HIS A 220 -8.53 -11.48 -4.43
C HIS A 220 -7.94 -12.77 -3.82
N PRO A 221 -7.15 -12.68 -2.75
CA PRO A 221 -6.80 -13.85 -1.95
C PRO A 221 -8.04 -14.30 -1.17
N LYS A 222 -8.43 -15.56 -1.29
CA LYS A 222 -9.57 -16.10 -0.54
C LYS A 222 -9.29 -16.03 0.97
N GLY A 223 -10.10 -15.30 1.72
CA GLY A 223 -9.90 -14.92 3.13
C GLY A 223 -9.44 -13.47 3.32
N GLY A 224 -9.21 -12.73 2.22
CA GLY A 224 -8.75 -11.35 2.22
C GLY A 224 -7.23 -11.19 2.11
N MET A 225 -6.79 -9.95 1.98
CA MET A 225 -5.36 -9.57 1.90
C MET A 225 -4.56 -10.03 3.12
N TYR A 226 -5.21 -10.20 4.27
CA TYR A 226 -4.54 -10.72 5.47
C TYR A 226 -3.97 -12.14 5.31
N GLU A 227 -4.51 -12.96 4.40
CA GLU A 227 -3.95 -14.29 4.11
C GLU A 227 -2.52 -14.23 3.57
N VAL A 228 -2.18 -13.15 2.85
CA VAL A 228 -0.80 -12.94 2.37
C VAL A 228 0.15 -12.71 3.54
N ILE A 229 -0.30 -11.99 4.58
CA ILE A 229 0.49 -11.81 5.81
C ILE A 229 0.66 -13.14 6.55
N LYS A 230 -0.41 -13.94 6.69
CA LYS A 230 -0.31 -15.27 7.31
C LYS A 230 0.67 -16.17 6.57
N ALA A 231 0.65 -16.12 5.24
CA ALA A 231 1.58 -16.87 4.40
C ALA A 231 3.04 -16.45 4.63
N MET A 232 3.32 -15.15 4.66
CA MET A 232 4.65 -14.63 4.95
C MET A 232 5.11 -14.93 6.38
N GLU A 233 4.20 -14.86 7.36
CA GLU A 233 4.49 -15.23 8.74
C GLU A 233 4.81 -16.73 8.85
N SER A 234 4.06 -17.60 8.16
CA SER A 234 4.34 -19.04 8.11
C SER A 234 5.73 -19.30 7.53
N LEU A 235 6.05 -18.68 6.39
CA LEU A 235 7.37 -18.78 5.78
C LEU A 235 8.48 -18.29 6.71
N ALA A 236 8.29 -17.16 7.39
CA ALA A 236 9.24 -16.64 8.35
C ALA A 236 9.48 -17.63 9.51
N LYS A 237 8.42 -18.22 10.05
CA LYS A 237 8.51 -19.25 11.12
C LYS A 237 9.18 -20.54 10.64
N GLU A 238 8.91 -20.98 9.41
CA GLU A 238 9.60 -22.12 8.77
C GLU A 238 11.11 -21.89 8.65
N LEU A 239 11.53 -20.63 8.43
CA LEU A 239 12.93 -20.21 8.39
C LEU A 239 13.55 -19.97 9.78
N GLY A 240 12.78 -20.15 10.86
CA GLY A 240 13.26 -20.00 12.24
C GLY A 240 13.14 -18.59 12.82
N VAL A 241 12.47 -17.66 12.14
CA VAL A 241 12.22 -16.30 12.66
C VAL A 241 11.32 -16.35 13.89
N LYS A 242 11.73 -15.66 14.95
CA LYS A 242 10.93 -15.49 16.17
C LYS A 242 10.05 -14.26 16.04
N VAL A 243 8.77 -14.36 16.41
CA VAL A 243 7.81 -13.25 16.33
C VAL A 243 7.20 -12.99 17.70
N HIS A 244 7.32 -11.75 18.17
CA HIS A 244 6.82 -11.28 19.45
C HIS A 244 5.75 -10.20 19.21
N THR A 245 4.47 -10.55 19.37
CA THR A 245 3.37 -9.58 19.33
C THR A 245 3.14 -8.94 20.71
N ASN A 246 2.33 -7.89 20.78
CA ASN A 246 2.13 -7.08 22.00
C ASN A 246 3.45 -6.61 22.63
N SER A 247 4.46 -6.37 21.79
CA SER A 247 5.84 -6.14 22.18
C SER A 247 6.33 -4.84 21.56
N ALA A 248 5.78 -3.72 22.04
CA ALA A 248 6.18 -2.39 21.59
C ALA A 248 7.65 -2.10 21.96
N ILE A 249 8.42 -1.58 21.01
CA ILE A 249 9.77 -1.11 21.30
C ILE A 249 9.71 0.31 21.85
N GLU A 250 10.36 0.53 22.99
CA GLU A 250 10.38 1.80 23.71
C GLU A 250 11.58 2.66 23.28
N LYS A 251 12.73 2.02 23.00
CA LYS A 251 13.98 2.68 22.66
C LYS A 251 14.88 1.80 21.81
N ILE A 252 15.64 2.40 20.91
CA ILE A 252 16.77 1.77 20.23
C ILE A 252 18.05 2.12 21.00
N GLU A 253 18.77 1.11 21.47
CA GLU A 253 19.98 1.29 22.26
C GLU A 253 21.19 1.55 21.36
N VAL A 254 21.93 2.63 21.66
CA VAL A 254 23.10 3.05 20.89
C VAL A 254 24.30 3.22 21.81
N THR A 255 25.34 2.42 21.58
CA THR A 255 26.61 2.49 22.31
C THR A 255 27.74 2.82 21.34
N ASN A 256 28.55 3.84 21.64
CA ASN A 256 29.67 4.29 20.80
C ASN A 256 29.27 4.56 19.32
N GLY A 257 28.04 5.04 19.09
CA GLY A 257 27.53 5.32 17.74
C GLY A 257 27.08 4.08 16.95
N LYS A 258 27.00 2.91 17.57
CA LYS A 258 26.48 1.66 16.99
C LYS A 258 25.20 1.24 17.69
N ALA A 259 24.20 0.78 16.94
CA ALA A 259 23.00 0.15 17.50
C ALA A 259 23.40 -1.19 18.12
N THR A 260 23.00 -1.43 19.38
CA THR A 260 23.36 -2.65 20.12
C THR A 260 22.15 -3.47 20.57
N GLY A 261 20.94 -3.00 20.24
CA GLY A 261 19.71 -3.64 20.66
C GLY A 261 18.55 -2.67 20.82
N VAL A 262 17.54 -3.10 21.56
CA VAL A 262 16.31 -2.33 21.85
C VAL A 262 15.88 -2.50 23.31
N ILE A 263 15.04 -1.59 23.79
CA ILE A 263 14.30 -1.74 25.04
C ILE A 263 12.86 -2.16 24.72
N ASN A 264 12.42 -3.26 25.32
CA ASN A 264 11.04 -3.72 25.31
C ASN A 264 10.61 -4.08 26.73
N ASN A 265 9.52 -3.48 27.21
CA ASN A 265 9.00 -3.67 28.57
C ASN A 265 10.07 -3.41 29.65
N GLY A 266 10.86 -2.34 29.48
CA GLY A 266 11.97 -1.98 30.36
C GLY A 266 13.17 -2.95 30.36
N LYS A 267 13.19 -3.97 29.49
CA LYS A 267 14.31 -4.92 29.37
C LYS A 267 15.11 -4.65 28.11
N THR A 268 16.44 -4.71 28.24
CA THR A 268 17.35 -4.64 27.10
C THR A 268 17.40 -5.97 26.38
N ILE A 269 17.21 -5.92 25.06
CA ILE A 269 17.33 -7.05 24.15
C ILE A 269 18.44 -6.70 23.16
N THR A 270 19.54 -7.45 23.20
CA THR A 270 20.74 -7.17 22.41
C THR A 270 20.70 -7.83 21.04
N ALA A 271 21.26 -7.16 20.03
CA ALA A 271 21.49 -7.74 18.70
C ALA A 271 22.66 -7.05 18.00
N ASP A 272 23.20 -7.71 16.98
CA ASP A 272 24.27 -7.15 16.14
C ASP A 272 23.77 -6.05 15.22
N VAL A 273 22.52 -6.18 14.75
CA VAL A 273 21.85 -5.25 13.84
C VAL A 273 20.42 -4.96 14.33
N VAL A 274 19.99 -3.70 14.17
CA VAL A 274 18.59 -3.29 14.33
C VAL A 274 18.04 -2.82 12.99
N LEU A 275 16.95 -3.46 12.54
CA LEU A 275 16.19 -3.06 11.36
C LEU A 275 14.82 -2.54 11.78
N SER A 276 14.48 -1.30 11.44
CA SER A 276 13.12 -0.79 11.67
C SER A 276 12.26 -0.83 10.41
N GLY A 277 11.15 -1.57 10.46
CA GLY A 277 10.05 -1.46 9.50
C GLY A 277 8.84 -0.70 10.03
N ALA A 278 8.94 -0.11 11.22
CA ALA A 278 7.97 0.85 11.72
C ALA A 278 8.01 2.15 10.89
N ASP A 279 7.07 3.08 11.13
CA ASP A 279 7.15 4.41 10.52
C ASP A 279 8.54 5.03 10.82
N TYR A 280 9.20 5.54 9.78
CA TYR A 280 10.58 6.02 9.88
C TYR A 280 10.68 7.17 10.90
N GLN A 281 9.73 8.11 10.85
CA GLN A 281 9.74 9.23 11.79
C GLN A 281 9.56 8.74 13.23
N HIS A 282 8.68 7.76 13.45
CA HIS A 282 8.54 7.11 14.75
C HIS A 282 9.84 6.40 15.17
N SER A 283 10.50 5.70 14.25
CA SER A 283 11.76 5.00 14.53
C SER A 283 12.87 5.96 14.97
N GLU A 284 12.93 7.15 14.37
CA GLU A 284 13.86 8.21 14.81
C GLU A 284 13.48 8.71 16.23
N SER A 285 12.20 8.76 16.58
CA SER A 285 11.77 9.13 17.95
C SER A 285 12.16 8.10 19.03
N LEU A 286 12.50 6.87 18.65
CA LEU A 286 13.03 5.85 19.55
C LEU A 286 14.54 6.02 19.83
N LEU A 287 15.19 6.99 19.20
CA LEU A 287 16.60 7.33 19.41
C LEU A 287 16.75 8.61 20.23
N ASP A 288 17.83 8.70 21.00
CA ASP A 288 18.25 9.97 21.58
C ASP A 288 18.54 11.00 20.47
N GLU A 289 18.20 12.27 20.70
CA GLU A 289 18.22 13.34 19.68
C GLU A 289 19.56 13.43 18.91
N LYS A 290 20.70 13.22 19.59
CA LYS A 290 22.03 13.23 18.96
C LYS A 290 22.21 12.16 17.87
N HIS A 291 21.50 11.04 17.98
CA HIS A 291 21.57 9.89 17.07
C HIS A 291 20.54 9.95 15.94
N GLN A 292 19.56 10.84 16.01
CA GLN A 292 18.57 11.05 14.95
C GLN A 292 19.21 11.68 13.71
N GLN A 293 19.07 11.06 12.54
CA GLN A 293 19.66 11.54 11.29
C GLN A 293 18.80 12.60 10.58
N TYR A 294 17.47 12.59 10.79
CA TYR A 294 16.52 13.50 10.16
C TYR A 294 15.79 14.34 11.19
N SER A 295 15.82 15.67 11.05
CA SER A 295 15.15 16.58 11.97
C SER A 295 13.64 16.65 11.77
N LYS A 296 12.91 17.20 12.75
CA LYS A 296 11.48 17.53 12.61
C LYS A 296 11.19 18.34 11.34
N THR A 297 12.00 19.38 11.08
CA THR A 297 11.87 20.23 9.87
C THR A 297 12.07 19.45 8.57
N TYR A 298 12.88 18.39 8.55
CA TYR A 298 12.99 17.51 7.38
C TYR A 298 11.64 16.83 7.12
N TRP A 299 11.06 16.19 8.13
CA TRP A 299 9.78 15.49 8.01
C TRP A 299 8.63 16.43 7.65
N ASP A 300 8.60 17.64 8.20
CA ASP A 300 7.55 18.63 7.90
C ASP A 300 7.57 19.13 6.46
N LYS A 301 8.73 19.12 5.80
CA LYS A 301 8.86 19.50 4.38
C LYS A 301 8.52 18.37 3.41
N LYS A 302 8.38 17.13 3.91
CA LYS A 302 8.06 15.99 3.05
C LYS A 302 6.57 15.95 2.72
N ILE A 303 6.28 15.57 1.49
CA ILE A 303 4.92 15.35 0.99
C ILE A 303 4.55 13.91 1.31
N PHE A 304 3.59 13.74 2.21
CA PHE A 304 3.00 12.45 2.53
C PHE A 304 1.78 12.22 1.64
N ALA A 305 1.56 10.95 1.30
CA ALA A 305 0.33 10.52 0.67
C ALA A 305 -0.86 10.75 1.63
N PRO A 306 -2.11 10.81 1.11
CA PRO A 306 -3.28 11.12 1.91
C PRO A 306 -3.47 10.19 3.12
N SER A 307 -4.25 10.65 4.09
CA SER A 307 -4.89 9.77 5.07
C SER A 307 -6.18 9.18 4.48
N SER A 308 -6.98 8.51 5.28
CA SER A 308 -8.26 7.94 4.86
C SER A 308 -9.23 7.92 6.03
N LEU A 309 -10.51 8.17 5.73
CA LEU A 309 -11.63 7.85 6.61
C LEU A 309 -12.24 6.55 6.12
N LEU A 310 -12.28 5.55 6.99
CA LEU A 310 -12.78 4.22 6.69
C LEU A 310 -14.00 3.87 7.53
N PHE A 311 -14.91 3.09 6.95
CA PHE A 311 -16.07 2.51 7.62
C PHE A 311 -16.11 1.01 7.36
N TYR A 312 -16.17 0.22 8.42
CA TYR A 312 -16.42 -1.23 8.36
C TYR A 312 -17.83 -1.50 8.85
N ILE A 313 -18.66 -2.07 7.99
CA ILE A 313 -20.10 -2.14 8.16
C ILE A 313 -20.58 -3.57 7.94
N GLY A 314 -21.28 -4.13 8.92
CA GLY A 314 -22.03 -5.37 8.73
C GLY A 314 -23.46 -5.08 8.30
N PHE A 315 -23.87 -5.61 7.15
CA PHE A 315 -25.25 -5.51 6.66
C PHE A 315 -26.01 -6.82 6.86
N ASP A 316 -27.25 -6.75 7.35
CA ASP A 316 -28.17 -7.88 7.50
C ASP A 316 -28.90 -8.31 6.22
N SER A 317 -28.38 -7.85 5.08
CA SER A 317 -28.94 -8.15 3.77
C SER A 317 -27.85 -8.16 2.72
N LYS A 318 -28.15 -8.86 1.61
CA LYS A 318 -27.34 -8.79 0.39
C LYS A 318 -27.57 -7.47 -0.34
N LEU A 319 -26.46 -6.85 -0.75
CA LEU A 319 -26.46 -5.60 -1.50
C LEU A 319 -26.70 -5.85 -2.98
N LYS A 320 -27.42 -4.93 -3.63
CA LYS A 320 -27.72 -4.99 -5.07
C LYS A 320 -26.86 -4.02 -5.86
N ASN A 321 -26.66 -4.30 -7.14
CA ASN A 321 -26.01 -3.39 -8.10
C ASN A 321 -24.59 -2.95 -7.71
N VAL A 322 -23.87 -3.77 -6.95
CA VAL A 322 -22.48 -3.55 -6.54
C VAL A 322 -21.64 -4.77 -6.91
N GLU A 323 -20.33 -4.58 -7.02
CA GLU A 323 -19.35 -5.65 -7.22
C GLU A 323 -18.38 -5.73 -6.04
N HIS A 324 -17.39 -6.62 -6.10
CA HIS A 324 -16.32 -6.67 -5.10
C HIS A 324 -15.69 -5.29 -4.88
N HIS A 325 -15.33 -4.57 -5.95
CA HIS A 325 -14.70 -3.25 -5.90
C HIS A 325 -15.55 -2.21 -6.64
N ASN A 326 -15.82 -1.08 -5.99
CA ASN A 326 -16.66 0.00 -6.54
C ASN A 326 -16.05 1.36 -6.24
N LEU A 327 -15.90 2.19 -7.26
CA LEU A 327 -15.41 3.57 -7.16
C LEU A 327 -16.55 4.52 -7.44
N PHE A 328 -16.76 5.52 -6.57
CA PHE A 328 -17.79 6.53 -6.74
C PHE A 328 -17.15 7.85 -7.18
N PHE A 329 -17.07 8.01 -8.50
CA PHE A 329 -16.58 9.19 -9.19
C PHE A 329 -17.72 10.06 -9.71
N ASP A 330 -18.80 10.13 -8.94
CA ASP A 330 -20.00 10.88 -9.27
C ASP A 330 -19.93 12.36 -8.86
N THR A 331 -18.76 12.82 -8.42
CA THR A 331 -18.40 14.21 -8.10
C THR A 331 -17.09 14.61 -8.80
N ASP A 332 -16.70 15.88 -8.70
CA ASP A 332 -15.51 16.41 -9.38
C ASP A 332 -14.20 15.80 -8.83
N PHE A 333 -13.51 15.07 -9.69
CA PHE A 333 -12.26 14.39 -9.38
C PHE A 333 -11.10 15.35 -9.07
N GLU A 334 -10.98 16.44 -9.83
CA GLU A 334 -9.91 17.43 -9.69
C GLU A 334 -10.12 18.26 -8.41
N LEU A 335 -11.37 18.58 -8.08
CA LEU A 335 -11.69 19.26 -6.83
C LEU A 335 -11.28 18.41 -5.63
N HIS A 336 -11.67 17.13 -5.59
CA HIS A 336 -11.29 16.25 -4.49
C HIS A 336 -9.76 16.14 -4.37
N ALA A 337 -9.06 15.92 -5.49
CA ALA A 337 -7.60 15.85 -5.50
C ALA A 337 -6.96 17.15 -4.97
N LYS A 338 -7.45 18.32 -5.37
CA LYS A 338 -6.96 19.61 -4.88
C LYS A 338 -7.15 19.76 -3.36
N GLU A 339 -8.31 19.37 -2.83
CA GLU A 339 -8.66 19.52 -1.42
C GLU A 339 -7.85 18.59 -0.48
N ILE A 340 -7.37 17.45 -0.98
CA ILE A 340 -6.53 16.55 -0.19
C ILE A 340 -5.02 16.78 -0.36
N TYR A 341 -4.58 17.26 -1.53
CA TYR A 341 -3.15 17.41 -1.86
C TYR A 341 -2.63 18.85 -1.76
N ASP A 342 -3.37 19.86 -2.25
CA ASP A 342 -2.87 21.23 -2.38
C ASP A 342 -3.41 22.16 -1.30
N THR A 343 -4.68 22.00 -0.93
CA THR A 343 -5.35 22.81 0.10
C THR A 343 -5.97 21.90 1.16
N PRO A 344 -5.15 21.29 2.04
CA PRO A 344 -5.56 20.26 2.98
C PRO A 344 -6.82 20.63 3.76
N LYS A 345 -7.92 19.94 3.49
CA LYS A 345 -9.17 20.02 4.25
C LYS A 345 -10.00 18.76 4.02
N TRP A 346 -11.05 18.62 4.84
CA TRP A 346 -12.12 17.67 4.61
C TRP A 346 -12.78 17.93 3.23
N PRO A 347 -12.81 16.96 2.30
CA PRO A 347 -13.29 17.19 0.93
C PRO A 347 -14.76 17.59 0.88
N SER A 348 -15.09 18.65 0.16
CA SER A 348 -16.47 19.17 0.06
C SER A 348 -17.42 18.20 -0.64
N ASN A 349 -16.92 17.48 -1.65
CA ASN A 349 -17.67 16.47 -2.40
C ASN A 349 -16.80 15.22 -2.57
N PRO A 350 -16.72 14.37 -1.52
CA PRO A 350 -15.70 13.32 -1.45
C PRO A 350 -15.86 12.25 -2.53
N LEU A 351 -14.85 11.96 -3.34
CA LEU A 351 -14.78 10.66 -4.00
C LEU A 351 -14.64 9.58 -2.93
N PHE A 352 -15.27 8.43 -3.13
CA PHE A 352 -15.15 7.32 -2.19
C PHE A 352 -15.11 5.98 -2.89
N TYR A 353 -14.56 5.00 -2.19
CA TYR A 353 -14.43 3.62 -2.62
C TYR A 353 -15.29 2.75 -1.70
N ALA A 354 -15.99 1.76 -2.28
CA ALA A 354 -16.76 0.77 -1.54
C ALA A 354 -16.36 -0.64 -1.97
N ASN A 355 -16.04 -1.49 -1.00
CA ASN A 355 -15.61 -2.86 -1.17
C ASN A 355 -16.57 -3.82 -0.48
N PHE A 356 -16.99 -4.85 -1.19
CA PHE A 356 -17.91 -5.87 -0.72
C PHE A 356 -17.32 -7.26 -1.00
N PRO A 357 -16.31 -7.68 -0.23
CA PRO A 357 -15.56 -8.88 -0.54
C PRO A 357 -16.40 -10.16 -0.39
N SER A 358 -17.47 -10.12 0.41
CA SER A 358 -18.43 -11.22 0.55
C SER A 358 -19.28 -11.53 -0.68
N ILE A 359 -19.24 -10.67 -1.72
CA ILE A 359 -19.84 -10.96 -3.04
C ILE A 359 -19.08 -12.10 -3.73
N THR A 360 -17.75 -12.12 -3.62
CA THR A 360 -16.91 -13.13 -4.27
C THR A 360 -16.43 -14.20 -3.30
N ASP A 361 -16.34 -13.87 -2.02
CA ASP A 361 -15.78 -14.73 -1.00
C ASP A 361 -16.70 -14.86 0.20
N ALA A 362 -17.47 -15.96 0.22
CA ALA A 362 -18.43 -16.25 1.28
C ALA A 362 -17.80 -16.37 2.69
N SER A 363 -16.47 -16.45 2.83
CA SER A 363 -15.82 -16.42 4.15
C SER A 363 -15.77 -15.03 4.79
N MET A 364 -16.11 -13.97 4.03
CA MET A 364 -15.98 -12.59 4.49
C MET A 364 -17.19 -12.08 5.27
N ALA A 365 -18.35 -12.73 5.18
CA ALA A 365 -19.54 -12.40 5.94
C ALA A 365 -20.42 -13.65 6.17
N PRO A 366 -21.30 -13.64 7.19
CA PRO A 366 -22.28 -14.71 7.38
C PRO A 366 -23.23 -14.88 6.18
N ASP A 367 -23.80 -16.09 6.03
CA ASP A 367 -24.73 -16.39 4.94
C ASP A 367 -25.96 -15.47 4.96
N GLY A 368 -26.21 -14.78 3.83
CA GLY A 368 -27.31 -13.82 3.70
C GLY A 368 -26.96 -12.37 4.09
N TYR A 369 -25.79 -12.16 4.68
CA TYR A 369 -25.27 -10.86 5.13
C TYR A 369 -24.19 -10.35 4.17
N GLU A 370 -23.83 -9.07 4.28
CA GLU A 370 -22.79 -8.46 3.45
C GLU A 370 -21.80 -7.66 4.31
N ALA A 371 -20.50 -7.86 4.11
CA ALA A 371 -19.44 -7.06 4.71
C ALA A 371 -19.15 -5.86 3.79
N GLY A 372 -19.37 -4.64 4.29
CA GLY A 372 -19.06 -3.41 3.59
C GLY A 372 -17.85 -2.69 4.15
N PHE A 373 -16.94 -2.31 3.27
CA PHE A 373 -15.81 -1.44 3.57
C PHE A 373 -15.93 -0.19 2.72
N PHE A 374 -16.02 0.98 3.34
CA PHE A 374 -16.03 2.26 2.64
C PHE A 374 -14.77 3.05 2.97
N LEU A 375 -14.21 3.75 1.99
CA LEU A 375 -13.01 4.57 2.15
C LEU A 375 -13.17 5.91 1.45
N VAL A 376 -12.88 6.98 2.18
CA VAL A 376 -12.75 8.34 1.66
C VAL A 376 -11.30 8.79 1.82
N PRO A 377 -10.56 9.08 0.73
CA PRO A 377 -9.25 9.71 0.86
C PRO A 377 -9.40 11.12 1.44
N ILE A 378 -8.57 11.45 2.43
CA ILE A 378 -8.58 12.76 3.10
C ILE A 378 -7.15 13.25 3.32
N ALA A 379 -6.96 14.55 3.54
CA ALA A 379 -5.64 15.07 3.85
C ALA A 379 -5.08 14.49 5.17
N THR A 380 -3.77 14.51 5.33
CA THR A 380 -3.10 14.12 6.58
C THR A 380 -3.19 15.24 7.64
N ALA A 381 -3.00 14.89 8.91
CA ALA A 381 -3.02 15.83 10.04
C ALA A 381 -4.30 16.69 10.14
N LEU A 382 -5.43 16.21 9.62
CA LEU A 382 -6.72 16.85 9.84
C LEU A 382 -7.19 16.62 11.28
N GLU A 383 -7.97 17.56 11.79
CA GLU A 383 -8.78 17.33 12.98
C GLU A 383 -9.78 16.21 12.70
N ASP A 384 -9.81 15.23 13.60
CA ASP A 384 -10.52 13.97 13.44
C ASP A 384 -11.43 13.74 14.67
N THR A 385 -12.72 14.01 14.49
CA THR A 385 -13.76 13.92 15.52
C THR A 385 -14.88 13.00 15.05
N GLU A 386 -15.55 12.35 16.00
CA GLU A 386 -16.69 11.47 15.72
C GLU A 386 -17.80 12.18 14.90
N ALA A 387 -18.11 13.43 15.25
CA ALA A 387 -19.10 14.23 14.52
C ALA A 387 -18.72 14.45 13.04
N LEU A 388 -17.43 14.67 12.73
CA LEU A 388 -16.97 14.76 11.34
C LEU A 388 -17.08 13.41 10.64
N ARG A 389 -16.68 12.31 11.30
CA ARG A 389 -16.80 10.97 10.73
C ARG A 389 -18.25 10.64 10.40
N ASP A 390 -19.19 10.96 11.28
CA ASP A 390 -20.63 10.73 11.06
C ASP A 390 -21.20 11.61 9.96
N GLN A 391 -20.82 12.88 9.90
CA GLN A 391 -21.21 13.75 8.79
C GLN A 391 -20.78 13.16 7.43
N TYR A 392 -19.55 12.67 7.34
CA TYR A 392 -19.04 12.07 6.11
C TYR A 392 -19.68 10.72 5.79
N PHE A 393 -20.03 9.94 6.82
CA PHE A 393 -20.80 8.72 6.67
C PHE A 393 -22.14 8.99 5.98
N ASP A 394 -22.88 9.99 6.45
CA ASP A 394 -24.18 10.33 5.85
C ASP A 394 -24.04 10.80 4.39
N ILE A 395 -23.03 11.62 4.10
CA ILE A 395 -22.73 12.09 2.74
C ILE A 395 -22.49 10.92 1.78
N ILE A 396 -21.64 9.97 2.16
CA ILE A 396 -21.32 8.85 1.27
C ILE A 396 -22.45 7.84 1.19
N MET A 397 -23.22 7.65 2.27
CA MET A 397 -24.36 6.73 2.29
C MET A 397 -25.51 7.22 1.42
N ASP A 398 -25.84 8.52 1.44
CA ASP A 398 -26.83 9.10 0.54
C ASP A 398 -26.48 8.86 -0.92
N ARG A 399 -25.20 9.04 -1.26
CA ARG A 399 -24.72 8.82 -2.62
C ARG A 399 -24.69 7.35 -2.97
N PHE A 400 -24.25 6.49 -2.06
CA PHE A 400 -24.25 5.04 -2.27
C PHE A 400 -25.66 4.52 -2.56
N GLU A 401 -26.63 4.82 -1.70
CA GLU A 401 -28.03 4.40 -1.85
C GLU A 401 -28.63 4.93 -3.18
N LYS A 402 -28.41 6.20 -3.49
CA LYS A 402 -28.87 6.82 -4.74
C LYS A 402 -28.28 6.16 -5.99
N ARG A 403 -26.98 5.91 -6.01
CA ARG A 403 -26.27 5.37 -7.19
C ARG A 403 -26.52 3.89 -7.40
N THR A 404 -26.79 3.16 -6.32
CA THR A 404 -27.07 1.72 -6.38
C THR A 404 -28.57 1.41 -6.42
N GLY A 405 -29.43 2.40 -6.18
CA GLY A 405 -30.88 2.29 -6.28
C GLY A 405 -31.50 1.42 -5.18
N GLN A 406 -30.95 1.49 -3.96
CA GLN A 406 -31.39 0.71 -2.81
C GLN A 406 -31.29 1.54 -1.52
N ASN A 407 -32.11 1.21 -0.53
CA ASN A 407 -32.00 1.77 0.82
C ASN A 407 -31.47 0.66 1.73
N ILE A 408 -30.36 0.91 2.42
CA ILE A 408 -29.61 -0.07 3.21
C ILE A 408 -29.23 0.43 4.60
N ARG A 409 -29.49 1.70 4.95
CA ARG A 409 -29.23 2.21 6.31
C ARG A 409 -29.94 1.42 7.40
N ASN A 410 -31.17 0.98 7.15
CA ASN A 410 -31.94 0.16 8.08
C ASN A 410 -31.42 -1.28 8.20
N ASN A 411 -30.48 -1.67 7.33
CA ASN A 411 -29.86 -2.99 7.30
C ASN A 411 -28.50 -3.02 8.00
N ILE A 412 -28.06 -1.89 8.57
CA ILE A 412 -26.76 -1.80 9.27
C ILE A 412 -26.90 -2.41 10.66
N ILE A 413 -26.10 -3.44 10.92
CA ILE A 413 -26.00 -4.10 12.24
C ILE A 413 -25.01 -3.36 13.12
N PHE A 414 -23.86 -2.99 12.54
CA PHE A 414 -22.85 -2.19 13.19
C PHE A 414 -22.08 -1.37 12.15
N LYS A 415 -21.47 -0.29 12.62
CA LYS A 415 -20.54 0.57 11.88
C LYS A 415 -19.34 0.86 12.78
N GLU A 416 -18.16 0.43 12.36
CA GLU A 416 -16.89 0.81 12.98
C GLU A 416 -16.16 1.81 12.08
N THR A 417 -15.45 2.77 12.68
CA THR A 417 -14.72 3.80 11.92
C THR A 417 -13.23 3.73 12.17
N PHE A 418 -12.44 4.12 11.18
CA PHE A 418 -10.98 4.24 11.32
C PHE A 418 -10.51 5.46 10.53
N CYS A 419 -9.74 6.35 11.14
CA CYS A 419 -9.37 7.64 10.56
C CYS A 419 -7.98 8.09 11.04
N VAL A 420 -7.66 9.38 10.85
CA VAL A 420 -6.33 9.98 11.07
C VAL A 420 -5.75 9.62 12.43
N ASN A 421 -6.50 9.79 13.51
CA ASN A 421 -6.02 9.50 14.87
C ASN A 421 -5.75 8.01 15.07
N ASP A 422 -6.58 7.14 14.48
CA ASP A 422 -6.41 5.69 14.58
C ASP A 422 -5.16 5.22 13.82
N PHE A 423 -4.82 5.85 12.69
CA PHE A 423 -3.55 5.60 11.99
C PHE A 423 -2.33 5.96 12.85
N VAL A 424 -2.42 7.07 13.61
CA VAL A 424 -1.36 7.48 14.54
C VAL A 424 -1.25 6.46 15.68
N GLU A 425 -2.37 6.12 16.31
CA GLU A 425 -2.38 5.25 17.49
C GLU A 425 -1.96 3.81 17.16
N ARG A 426 -2.54 3.21 16.12
CA ARG A 426 -2.35 1.80 15.79
C ARG A 426 -1.02 1.51 15.07
N TYR A 427 -0.58 2.42 14.20
CA TYR A 427 0.57 2.20 13.32
C TYR A 427 1.74 3.15 13.55
N ASN A 428 1.66 4.02 14.57
CA ASN A 428 2.63 5.10 14.82
C ASN A 428 2.85 5.96 13.55
N SER A 429 1.80 6.10 12.73
CA SER A 429 1.89 6.72 11.41
C SER A 429 2.09 8.22 11.51
N TYR A 430 3.16 8.75 10.91
CA TYR A 430 3.42 10.19 10.97
C TYR A 430 2.27 10.98 10.31
N LYS A 431 1.70 11.95 11.05
CA LYS A 431 0.54 12.75 10.62
C LYS A 431 -0.70 11.92 10.23
N GLY A 432 -0.79 10.66 10.70
CA GLY A 432 -1.90 9.76 10.40
C GLY A 432 -1.99 9.38 8.91
N ASN A 433 -0.87 9.37 8.18
CA ASN A 433 -0.89 8.97 6.77
C ASN A 433 -1.32 7.51 6.58
N ALA A 434 -2.11 7.24 5.54
CA ALA A 434 -2.59 5.89 5.26
C ALA A 434 -1.61 5.10 4.37
N TYR A 435 -0.94 5.78 3.44
CA TYR A 435 -0.19 5.12 2.36
C TYR A 435 1.34 5.28 2.42
N GLY A 436 1.88 6.29 3.13
CA GLY A 436 3.32 6.56 3.22
C GLY A 436 3.76 7.87 2.56
N MET A 437 5.03 7.93 2.14
CA MET A 437 5.58 9.13 1.49
C MET A 437 5.25 9.12 -0.02
N ALA A 438 4.76 10.25 -0.55
CA ALA A 438 4.32 10.36 -1.94
C ALA A 438 5.48 10.19 -2.95
N ASN A 439 5.22 9.52 -4.08
CA ASN A 439 6.17 9.33 -5.18
C ASN A 439 6.26 10.55 -6.11
N THR A 440 6.70 11.69 -5.58
CA THR A 440 7.02 12.87 -6.40
C THR A 440 8.43 12.77 -6.99
N LEU A 441 8.72 13.55 -8.03
CA LEU A 441 10.08 13.61 -8.62
C LEU A 441 11.18 13.97 -7.60
N THR A 442 10.85 14.75 -6.56
CA THR A 442 11.79 15.17 -5.51
C THR A 442 11.86 14.20 -4.31
N GLN A 443 11.10 13.10 -4.34
CA GLN A 443 11.01 12.11 -3.26
C GLN A 443 10.99 10.67 -3.81
N THR A 444 11.70 10.43 -4.91
CA THR A 444 11.85 9.09 -5.49
C THR A 444 13.32 8.65 -5.47
N ALA A 445 13.54 7.34 -5.51
CA ALA A 445 14.86 6.73 -5.48
C ALA A 445 15.78 7.32 -4.38
N PHE A 446 16.98 7.77 -4.73
CA PHE A 446 18.00 8.31 -3.82
C PHE A 446 17.59 9.59 -3.06
N LEU A 447 16.46 10.21 -3.40
CA LEU A 447 15.91 11.37 -2.68
C LEU A 447 14.98 10.99 -1.51
N ARG A 448 14.66 9.70 -1.38
CA ARG A 448 13.92 9.15 -0.24
C ARG A 448 14.81 9.03 1.00
N PRO A 449 14.23 8.93 2.20
CA PRO A 449 14.94 8.48 3.41
C PRO A 449 15.79 7.23 3.14
N ASN A 450 17.03 7.23 3.64
CA ASN A 450 18.00 6.17 3.36
C ASN A 450 17.59 4.85 4.05
N LEU A 451 17.92 3.72 3.43
CA LEU A 451 17.79 2.39 4.07
C LEU A 451 18.77 2.17 5.23
N ARG A 452 19.86 2.96 5.29
CA ARG A 452 20.90 2.88 6.33
C ARG A 452 20.99 4.22 7.06
N SER A 453 21.08 4.18 8.39
CA SER A 453 21.40 5.38 9.16
C SER A 453 22.79 5.90 8.81
N LYS A 454 22.90 7.21 8.60
CA LYS A 454 24.22 7.87 8.45
C LYS A 454 24.88 8.22 9.80
N LYS A 455 24.12 8.13 10.90
CA LYS A 455 24.58 8.52 12.24
C LYS A 455 24.83 7.35 13.18
N VAL A 456 24.15 6.23 12.95
CA VAL A 456 24.21 5.05 13.81
C VAL A 456 24.62 3.85 12.97
N VAL A 457 25.75 3.24 13.28
CA VAL A 457 26.22 2.01 12.64
C VAL A 457 25.28 0.86 13.01
N ASP A 458 25.03 -0.04 12.06
CA ASP A 458 24.17 -1.22 12.22
C ASP A 458 22.68 -0.91 12.52
N LEU A 459 22.23 0.30 12.15
CA LEU A 459 20.81 0.68 12.15
C LEU A 459 20.29 0.89 10.72
N TYR A 460 19.24 0.15 10.38
CA TYR A 460 18.62 0.13 9.06
C TYR A 460 17.12 0.39 9.10
N PHE A 461 16.54 0.73 7.95
CA PHE A 461 15.13 1.08 7.79
C PHE A 461 14.54 0.47 6.53
N THR A 462 13.26 0.10 6.59
CA THR A 462 12.53 -0.48 5.46
C THR A 462 11.06 -0.06 5.44
N GLY A 463 10.40 -0.20 4.30
CA GLY A 463 8.97 0.04 4.14
C GLY A 463 8.61 1.29 3.34
N GLN A 464 7.37 1.74 3.50
CA GLN A 464 6.71 2.73 2.61
C GLN A 464 7.34 4.14 2.57
N LEU A 465 8.19 4.48 3.55
CA LEU A 465 8.91 5.76 3.59
C LEU A 465 10.29 5.68 2.92
N THR A 466 10.83 4.48 2.70
CA THR A 466 12.11 4.29 2.01
C THR A 466 11.89 3.86 0.57
N VAL A 467 12.96 3.45 -0.13
CA VAL A 467 12.85 2.90 -1.48
C VAL A 467 12.19 1.51 -1.45
N PRO A 468 11.42 1.15 -2.49
CA PRO A 468 11.10 1.94 -3.68
C PRO A 468 9.92 2.92 -3.47
N GLY A 469 9.06 2.69 -2.48
CA GLY A 469 8.00 3.62 -2.12
C GLY A 469 6.78 2.96 -1.47
N PRO A 470 5.64 3.67 -1.43
CA PRO A 470 4.38 3.17 -0.87
C PRO A 470 3.77 2.05 -1.73
N GLY A 471 2.94 1.22 -1.11
CA GLY A 471 2.24 0.09 -1.75
C GLY A 471 2.79 -1.28 -1.34
N VAL A 472 1.97 -2.33 -1.47
CA VAL A 472 2.34 -3.69 -1.03
C VAL A 472 3.51 -4.28 -1.84
N PRO A 473 3.49 -4.30 -3.20
CA PRO A 473 4.63 -4.82 -3.95
C PRO A 473 5.92 -4.03 -3.69
N PRO A 474 5.92 -2.68 -3.66
CA PRO A 474 7.06 -1.89 -3.20
C PRO A 474 7.57 -2.25 -1.80
N ALA A 475 6.69 -2.51 -0.84
CA ALA A 475 7.09 -2.89 0.52
C ALA A 475 7.83 -4.23 0.57
N LEU A 476 7.37 -5.25 -0.19
CA LEU A 476 8.08 -6.53 -0.33
C LEU A 476 9.51 -6.32 -0.85
N ILE A 477 9.66 -5.49 -1.88
CA ILE A 477 10.95 -5.17 -2.50
C ILE A 477 11.83 -4.38 -1.53
N SER A 478 11.27 -3.43 -0.77
CA SER A 478 11.99 -2.68 0.26
C SER A 478 12.62 -3.60 1.31
N GLY A 479 11.91 -4.66 1.70
CA GLY A 479 12.42 -5.68 2.61
C GLY A 479 13.62 -6.43 2.03
N LYS A 480 13.53 -6.85 0.76
CA LYS A 480 14.64 -7.50 0.05
C LYS A 480 15.88 -6.60 -0.06
N LEU A 481 15.68 -5.35 -0.47
CA LEU A 481 16.78 -4.40 -0.66
C LEU A 481 17.53 -4.11 0.65
N VAL A 482 16.80 -3.94 1.75
CA VAL A 482 17.45 -3.69 3.04
C VAL A 482 18.18 -4.94 3.55
N SER A 483 17.64 -6.15 3.35
CA SER A 483 18.32 -7.37 3.76
C SER A 483 19.62 -7.57 3.00
N GLU A 484 19.61 -7.39 1.67
CA GLU A 484 20.82 -7.47 0.84
C GLU A 484 21.85 -6.41 1.28
N LEU A 485 21.40 -5.22 1.67
CA LEU A 485 22.27 -4.18 2.19
C LEU A 485 22.90 -4.57 3.54
N ILE A 486 22.11 -5.12 4.46
CA ILE A 486 22.58 -5.60 5.77
C ILE A 486 23.63 -6.70 5.56
N ILE A 487 23.33 -7.71 4.75
CA ILE A 487 24.23 -8.84 4.45
C ILE A 487 25.53 -8.37 3.79
N LYS A 488 25.48 -7.33 2.96
CA LYS A 488 26.70 -6.80 2.33
C LYS A 488 27.61 -6.07 3.31
N ASP A 489 27.03 -5.40 4.30
CA ASP A 489 27.77 -4.59 5.28
C ASP A 489 28.36 -5.43 6.42
N ASN A 490 27.90 -6.67 6.58
CA ASN A 490 28.13 -7.52 7.73
C ASN A 490 28.56 -8.91 7.31
#